data_AF-A0A2A9N9N3-F1
#
_entry.id   AF-A0A2A9N9N3-F1
#
_cell.length_a   1.000
_cell.length_b   1.000
_cell.length_c   1.000
_cell.angle_alpha   90.00
_cell.angle_beta   90.00
_cell.angle_gamma   90.00
#
_symmetry.space_group_name_H-M   'P 1'
#
loop_
_entity.id
_entity.type
_entity.pdbx_description
1 polymer ?
#
loop_
_entity_poly.entity_id
_entity_poly.type
_entity_poly.pdbx_seq_one_letter_code
_entity_poly.pdbx_strand_id
1 'polypeptide(L)'
;YFALAKIRGEVRLVQIALSTPPSSLTLVDVKIFKHEWTTIFRYVEDVTLHPNDIKVFEEISEQSIKYEESTGVAFLAPEMVDRLRRLSTP
;
A
#
# COMPACT_ATOMS: atom_id res chain seq x y z
N TYR A 1 7.90 -1.71 -4.52
CA TYR A 1 6.88 -2.77 -4.77
C TYR A 1 5.56 -2.35 -4.15
N PHE A 2 4.43 -2.92 -4.58
CA PHE A 2 3.13 -2.65 -3.97
C PHE A 2 2.85 -3.65 -2.85
N ALA A 3 2.15 -3.23 -1.81
CA ALA A 3 1.81 -4.08 -0.67
C ALA A 3 0.54 -3.61 0.05
N LEU A 4 -0.06 -4.52 0.82
CA LEU A 4 -1.04 -4.17 1.86
C LEU A 4 -0.30 -3.95 3.17
N ALA A 5 -0.45 -2.78 3.76
CA ALA A 5 0.22 -2.44 5.02
C ALA A 5 -0.70 -1.71 5.99
N LYS A 6 -0.47 -1.93 7.29
CA LYS A 6 -1.07 -1.11 8.35
C LYS A 6 -0.19 0.11 8.59
N ILE A 7 -0.77 1.30 8.44
CA ILE A 7 -0.13 2.58 8.76
C ILE A 7 -1.07 3.31 9.72
N ARG A 8 -0.55 3.73 10.88
CA ARG A 8 -1.31 4.49 11.91
C ARG A 8 -2.66 3.86 12.29
N GLY A 9 -2.76 2.52 12.27
CA GLY A 9 -3.98 1.82 12.66
C GLY A 9 -4.90 1.42 11.49
N GLU A 10 -4.67 1.92 10.27
CA GLU A 10 -5.51 1.65 9.11
C GLU A 10 -4.77 0.79 8.07
N VAL A 11 -5.47 -0.16 7.46
CA VAL A 11 -4.91 -0.97 6.36
C VAL A 11 -5.08 -0.20 5.05
N ARG A 12 -3.97 0.02 4.35
CA ARG A 12 -3.90 0.79 3.11
C ARG A 12 -3.15 -0.01 2.04
N LEU A 13 -3.48 0.27 0.79
CA LEU A 13 -2.62 -0.11 -0.33
C LEU A 13 -1.46 0.89 -0.37
N VAL A 14 -0.24 0.38 -0.46
CA VAL A 14 0.97 1.19 -0.42
C VAL A 14 1.95 0.80 -1.53
N GLN A 15 2.76 1.76 -1.98
CA GLN A 15 3.93 1.48 -2.81
C GLN A 15 5.18 1.89 -2.03
N ILE A 16 6.05 0.91 -1.77
CA ILE A 16 7.29 1.08 -0.99
C ILE A 16 8.47 1.21 -1.95
N ALA A 17 9.32 2.23 -1.73
CA ALA A 17 10.53 2.44 -2.51
C ALA A 17 11.57 1.34 -2.24
N LEU A 18 12.14 0.75 -3.31
CA LEU A 18 13.13 -0.34 -3.22
C LEU A 18 14.49 0.10 -2.65
N SER A 19 14.79 1.40 -2.66
CA SER A 19 16.07 1.93 -2.19
C SER A 19 16.22 1.99 -0.67
N THR A 20 15.16 1.68 0.08
CA THR A 20 15.20 1.66 1.53
C THR A 20 15.32 0.22 2.04
N PRO A 21 16.52 -0.27 2.42
CA PRO A 21 16.62 -1.55 3.09
C PRO A 21 15.85 -1.49 4.42
N PRO A 22 15.05 -2.52 4.78
CA PRO A 22 14.32 -2.59 6.04
C PRO A 22 15.29 -2.86 7.20
N SER A 23 16.13 -1.87 7.50
CA SER A 23 16.95 -1.83 8.70
C SER A 23 16.22 -0.97 9.73
N SER A 24 16.30 -1.33 11.02
CA SER A 24 15.59 -0.67 12.13
C SER A 24 15.91 0.84 12.33
N LEU A 25 16.71 1.43 11.45
CA LEU A 25 17.21 2.81 11.50
C LEU A 25 16.91 3.60 10.20
N THR A 26 16.39 2.96 9.15
CA THR A 26 16.17 3.62 7.86
C THR A 26 14.69 3.96 7.69
N LEU A 27 14.40 5.24 7.50
CA LEU A 27 13.06 5.69 7.16
C LEU A 27 12.64 5.17 5.79
N VAL A 28 11.39 4.72 5.68
CA VAL A 28 10.81 4.13 4.47
C VAL A 28 9.93 5.15 3.78
N ASP A 29 10.22 5.44 2.52
CA ASP A 29 9.35 6.27 1.68
C ASP A 29 8.23 5.43 1.07
N VAL A 30 7.00 5.89 1.31
CA VAL A 30 5.78 5.14 1.00
C VAL A 30 4.76 6.04 0.32
N LYS A 31 4.27 5.63 -0.84
CA LYS A 31 3.07 6.21 -1.43
C LYS A 31 1.84 5.53 -0.87
N ILE A 32 0.88 6.32 -0.38
CA ILE A 32 -0.38 5.82 0.16
C ILE A 32 -1.48 5.95 -0.88
N PHE A 33 -2.24 4.86 -1.02
CA PHE A 33 -3.41 4.81 -1.87
C PHE A 33 -4.67 4.55 -1.03
N LYS A 34 -5.72 5.32 -1.29
CA LYS A 34 -7.03 5.17 -0.64
C LYS A 34 -7.98 4.43 -1.56
N HIS A 35 -8.73 3.49 -0.99
CA HIS A 35 -9.83 2.84 -1.69
C HIS A 35 -10.92 3.86 -2.01
N GLU A 36 -11.23 4.02 -3.29
CA GLU A 36 -12.26 4.95 -3.75
C GLU A 36 -13.55 4.20 -4.08
N TRP A 37 -13.48 3.21 -4.99
CA TRP A 37 -14.62 2.40 -5.39
C TRP A 37 -14.17 1.04 -5.92
N THR A 38 -14.96 -0.03 -5.73
CA THR A 38 -14.71 -1.38 -6.30
C THR A 38 -13.26 -1.85 -6.14
N THR A 39 -12.45 -1.81 -7.19
CA THR A 39 -11.04 -2.16 -7.31
C THR A 39 -10.12 -0.96 -7.49
N ILE A 40 -10.69 0.25 -7.49
CA ILE A 40 -10.01 1.51 -7.76
C ILE A 40 -9.46 2.10 -6.47
N PHE A 41 -8.17 2.40 -6.50
CA PHE A 41 -7.45 3.07 -5.45
C PHE A 41 -6.82 4.34 -6.03
N ARG A 42 -6.98 5.46 -5.33
CA ARG A 42 -6.41 6.74 -5.71
C ARG A 42 -5.20 7.04 -4.83
N TYR A 43 -4.10 7.45 -5.45
CA TYR A 43 -2.96 8.03 -4.76
C TYR A 43 -3.41 9.22 -3.93
N VAL A 44 -2.91 9.31 -2.69
CA VAL A 44 -3.24 10.37 -1.74
C VAL A 44 -2.01 11.22 -1.46
N GLU A 45 -0.94 10.59 -0.98
CA GLU A 45 0.26 11.29 -0.50
C GLU A 45 1.49 10.37 -0.51
N ASP A 46 2.66 11.00 -0.47
CA ASP A 46 3.93 10.37 -0.13
C ASP A 46 4.24 10.66 1.34
N VAL A 47 4.62 9.63 2.09
CA VAL A 47 5.02 9.76 3.49
C VAL A 47 6.30 8.99 3.75
N THR A 48 7.19 9.60 4.54
CA THR A 48 8.40 8.96 5.05
C THR A 48 8.10 8.44 6.46
N LEU A 49 8.13 7.12 6.66
CA LEU A 49 7.74 6.46 7.90
C LEU A 49 8.91 5.75 8.57
N HIS A 50 8.91 5.71 9.91
CA HIS A 50 9.78 4.78 10.63
C HIS A 50 9.29 3.34 10.39
N PRO A 51 10.17 2.33 10.29
CA PRO A 51 9.77 0.93 10.09
C PRO A 51 8.85 0.36 11.19
N ASN A 52 8.76 1.02 12.36
CA ASN A 52 7.77 0.64 13.40
C ASN A 52 6.36 1.19 13.12
N ASP A 53 6.23 2.24 12.32
CA ASP A 53 4.94 2.87 11.99
C ASP A 53 4.25 2.22 10.78
N ILE A 54 4.94 1.31 10.10
CA ILE A 54 4.42 0.54 8.96
C ILE A 54 4.55 -0.97 9.24
N LYS A 55 3.44 -1.69 9.10
CA LYS A 55 3.44 -3.15 9.15
C LYS A 55 2.93 -3.71 7.82
N VAL A 56 3.83 -4.23 7.01
CA VAL A 56 3.49 -4.92 5.76
C VAL A 56 2.89 -6.29 6.08
N PHE A 57 1.73 -6.61 5.50
CA PHE A 57 1.09 -7.92 5.64
C PHE A 57 1.39 -8.83 4.46
N GLU A 58 1.27 -8.29 3.25
CA GLU A 58 1.40 -9.06 2.00
C GLU A 58 1.85 -8.14 0.88
N GLU A 59 2.83 -8.59 0.11
CA GLU A 59 3.25 -7.93 -1.12
C GLU A 59 2.24 -8.25 -2.24
N ILE A 60 1.89 -7.23 -3.03
CA ILE A 60 0.99 -7.38 -4.16
C ILE A 60 1.80 -7.79 -5.38
N SER A 61 1.46 -8.95 -5.95
CA SER A 61 2.02 -9.38 -7.22
C SER A 61 1.71 -8.37 -8.32
N GLU A 62 2.65 -8.17 -9.24
CA GLU A 62 2.50 -7.27 -10.39
C GLU A 62 1.30 -7.63 -11.29
N GLN A 63 0.84 -8.89 -11.24
CA GLN A 63 -0.34 -9.34 -11.99
C GLN A 63 -1.66 -8.92 -11.31
N SER A 64 -1.61 -8.64 -10.01
CA SER A 64 -2.78 -8.31 -9.19
C SER A 64 -2.98 -6.79 -9.05
N ILE A 65 -2.15 -5.98 -9.70
CA ILE A 65 -2.25 -4.53 -9.69
C ILE A 65 -1.87 -3.90 -11.03
N LYS A 66 -2.66 -2.90 -11.46
CA LYS A 66 -2.31 -2.04 -12.58
C LYS A 66 -2.26 -0.60 -12.08
N TYR A 67 -1.08 0.01 -12.09
CA TYR A 67 -0.88 1.39 -11.66
C TYR A 67 -0.65 2.31 -12.85
N GLU A 68 -1.49 3.35 -12.95
CA GLU A 68 -1.38 4.42 -13.95
C GLU A 68 -0.80 5.67 -13.28
N GLU A 69 0.52 5.80 -13.33
CA GLU A 69 1.24 6.88 -12.65
C GLU A 69 0.81 8.28 -13.10
N SER A 70 0.51 8.47 -14.40
CA SER A 70 0.05 9.76 -14.94
C SER A 70 -1.26 10.25 -14.30
N THR A 71 -2.11 9.36 -13.79
CA THR A 71 -3.39 9.71 -13.18
C THR A 71 -3.42 9.46 -11.68
N GLY A 72 -2.40 8.79 -11.12
CA GLY A 72 -2.37 8.39 -9.73
C GLY A 72 -3.44 7.34 -9.38
N VAL A 73 -3.88 6.54 -10.35
CA VAL A 73 -4.92 5.51 -10.15
C VAL A 73 -4.28 4.13 -10.16
N ALA A 74 -4.58 3.33 -9.15
CA ALA A 74 -4.23 1.93 -9.06
C ALA A 74 -5.49 1.06 -9.10
N PHE A 75 -5.50 0.05 -9.96
CA PHE A 75 -6.54 -0.96 -10.03
C PHE A 75 -6.02 -2.23 -9.39
N LEU A 76 -6.63 -2.63 -8.29
CA LEU A 76 -6.25 -3.79 -7.50
C LEU A 76 -7.21 -4.95 -7.78
N ALA A 77 -6.69 -6.17 -7.95
CA ALA A 77 -7.53 -7.34 -8.20
C ALA A 77 -8.61 -7.52 -7.11
N PRO A 78 -9.83 -7.96 -7.45
CA PRO A 78 -10.94 -8.05 -6.50
C PRO A 78 -10.64 -8.96 -5.31
N GLU A 79 -9.86 -10.03 -5.51
CA GLU A 79 -9.37 -10.90 -4.44
C GLU A 79 -8.50 -10.16 -3.40
N MET A 80 -7.70 -9.20 -3.83
CA MET A 80 -6.85 -8.40 -2.95
C MET A 80 -7.68 -7.32 -2.21
N VAL A 81 -8.74 -6.81 -2.83
CA VAL A 81 -9.71 -5.93 -2.16
C VAL A 81 -10.44 -6.69 -1.05
N ASP A 82 -10.85 -7.94 -1.30
CA ASP A 82 -11.46 -8.78 -0.28
C ASP A 82 -10.51 -9.04 0.89
N ARG A 83 -9.22 -9.32 0.61
CA ARG A 83 -8.18 -9.42 1.64
C ARG A 83 -8.00 -8.13 2.42
N LEU A 84 -7.91 -6.98 1.76
CA LEU A 84 -7.82 -5.68 2.43
C LEU A 84 -9.00 -5.48 3.39
N ARG A 85 -10.23 -5.84 2.99
CA ARG A 85 -11.41 -5.75 3.85
C ARG A 85 -11.30 -6.64 5.09
N ARG A 86 -10.86 -7.89 4.93
CA ARG A 86 -10.65 -8.82 6.06
C ARG A 86 -9.56 -8.35 7.03
N LEU A 87 -8.54 -7.65 6.53
CA LEU A 87 -7.48 -7.07 7.36
C LEU A 87 -7.90 -5.76 8.04
N SER A 88 -8.91 -5.08 7.48
CA SER A 88 -9.44 -3.81 8.00
C SER A 88 -10.52 -4.00 9.06
N THR A 89 -11.14 -5.19 9.15
CA THR A 89 -12.08 -5.51 10.22
C THR A 89 -11.35 -5.65 11.56
N PRO A 90 -11.85 -5.02 12.64
CA PRO A 90 -11.23 -5.03 13.97
C PRO A 90 -11.18 -6.42 14.61
#